data_AF-A0A1G1P060-F1
#
_entry.id   AF-A0A1G1P060-F1
#
_cell.length_a   1.000
_cell.length_b   1.000
_cell.length_c   1.000
_cell.angle_alpha   90.00
_cell.angle_beta   90.00
_cell.angle_gamma   90.00
#
_symmetry.space_group_name_H-M   'P 1'
#
loop_
_entity.id
_entity.type
_entity.pdbx_description
1 polymer ?
#
loop_
_entity_poly.entity_id
_entity_poly.type
_entity_poly.pdbx_seq_one_letter_code
_entity_poly.pdbx_strand_id
1 'polypeptide(L)'
;MPYSFTEIEKEKSWVIKFVFAFLLVFYFFAAQLLWVVTKLFFNDFYLPAKIPQLFSFGEFIIVSIVALAVASLHWYYSTRNMIADLTGMLDARPPDLKDTYHKKLQNVVDEVSVATGGKNISCYVVPSSGMNAFAISDFEGNSVIGVTEGLLSRISRSQLEAVIGHEAAHIASGDSFSTTVICSLFGIYGALLEGINKITLRRSGDGSEERISVGARFGAYLLVVYMVLLVIKGANYLLNLFISRQREYRADAVAVRLTRDPLALSEALYLISRGWRGVGVIPGSLSPIFIMTPDTDDLEESEGVFSDLFSTHPPVKNRLKILLSMAHSDLGSLKSGIKERARTPVEEVPVAAGISSAAPVKDWLFYKDSSWQGPFAIEDLISSGLNPASWVSNINEGIIRQAAESSSLTDALKGRIPGPTKPENVCPKCDQPLSEVLYEGAPVMKCHYCGGIASGRDVAARVLAREDYSFHVETAVVAEALMKSHWAANPPNFFAVTDRLTCPVCKNKMDRGFFTYGLPVVIDRCVKCGNIWFDKGELEILQYLTEKNRGTSYYKRDVSKPLEK
;
A
#
# COMPACT_ATOMS: atom_id res chain seq x y z
N MET A 1 25.18 -20.93 8.86
CA MET A 1 25.64 -20.42 10.17
C MET A 1 25.21 -18.96 10.26
N PRO A 2 24.74 -18.43 11.42
CA PRO A 2 24.58 -17.00 11.53
C PRO A 2 25.98 -16.38 11.44
N TYR A 3 26.14 -15.41 10.53
CA TYR A 3 27.32 -14.57 10.53
C TYR A 3 27.44 -13.93 11.91
N SER A 4 28.65 -13.91 12.46
CA SER A 4 28.96 -13.04 13.59
C SER A 4 28.73 -11.58 13.19
N PHE A 5 28.43 -10.72 14.17
CA PHE A 5 28.23 -9.28 13.92
C PHE A 5 29.41 -8.66 13.14
N THR A 6 30.63 -9.11 13.44
CA THR A 6 31.86 -8.66 12.77
C THR A 6 31.93 -9.09 11.30
N GLU A 7 31.46 -10.29 10.97
CA GLU A 7 31.38 -10.75 9.57
C GLU A 7 30.35 -9.96 8.77
N ILE A 8 29.18 -9.67 9.36
CA ILE A 8 28.15 -8.83 8.75
C ILE A 8 28.72 -7.44 8.45
N GLU A 9 29.37 -6.82 9.42
CA GLU A 9 29.91 -5.47 9.27
C GLU A 9 31.05 -5.42 8.24
N LYS A 10 31.88 -6.47 8.18
CA LYS A 10 32.92 -6.61 7.16
C LYS A 10 32.33 -6.75 5.77
N GLU A 11 31.29 -7.57 5.60
CA GLU A 11 30.59 -7.76 4.32
C GLU A 11 29.94 -6.45 3.88
N LYS A 12 29.22 -5.76 4.76
CA LYS A 12 28.65 -4.43 4.50
C LYS A 12 29.71 -3.44 4.05
N SER A 13 30.81 -3.30 4.80
CA SER A 13 31.89 -2.37 4.46
C SER A 13 32.50 -2.67 3.10
N TRP A 14 32.65 -3.95 2.76
CA TRP A 14 33.18 -4.36 1.46
C TRP A 14 32.22 -4.02 0.32
N VAL A 15 30.92 -4.32 0.47
CA VAL A 15 29.89 -3.97 -0.51
C VAL A 15 29.81 -2.46 -0.73
N ILE A 16 29.79 -1.66 0.34
CA ILE A 16 29.80 -0.19 0.27
C ILE A 16 31.00 0.30 -0.54
N LYS A 17 32.20 -0.18 -0.22
CA LYS A 17 33.43 0.23 -0.92
C LYS A 17 33.40 -0.16 -2.39
N PHE A 18 32.89 -1.36 -2.69
CA PHE A 18 32.74 -1.83 -4.06
C PHE A 18 31.74 -0.98 -4.85
N VAL A 19 30.55 -0.71 -4.29
CA VAL A 19 29.52 0.12 -4.93
C VAL A 19 30.00 1.56 -5.11
N PHE A 20 30.69 2.13 -4.13
CA PHE A 20 31.27 3.47 -4.24
C PHE A 20 32.37 3.52 -5.31
N ALA A 21 33.29 2.55 -5.33
CA ALA A 21 34.32 2.46 -6.36
C ALA A 21 33.71 2.28 -7.76
N PHE A 22 32.68 1.44 -7.89
CA PHE A 22 31.92 1.26 -9.12
C PHE A 22 31.30 2.59 -9.59
N LEU A 23 30.66 3.34 -8.68
CA LEU A 23 30.07 4.64 -8.97
C LEU A 23 31.14 5.63 -9.49
N LEU A 24 32.31 5.71 -8.84
CA LEU A 24 33.40 6.58 -9.27
C LEU A 24 33.89 6.24 -10.68
N VAL A 25 34.17 4.96 -10.93
CA VAL A 25 34.61 4.46 -12.24
C VAL A 25 33.56 4.75 -13.30
N PHE A 26 32.29 4.51 -12.96
CA PHE A 26 31.16 4.75 -13.84
C PHE A 26 31.05 6.23 -14.24
N TYR A 27 31.02 7.15 -13.27
CA TYR A 27 30.93 8.59 -13.54
C TYR A 27 32.13 9.09 -14.35
N PHE A 28 33.32 8.58 -14.06
CA PHE A 28 34.51 8.89 -14.83
C PHE A 28 34.32 8.54 -16.31
N PHE A 29 33.95 7.29 -16.63
CA PHE A 29 33.77 6.88 -18.03
C PHE A 29 32.58 7.58 -18.71
N ALA A 30 31.45 7.74 -18.01
CA ALA A 30 30.27 8.41 -18.55
C ALA A 30 30.54 9.89 -18.86
N ALA A 31 31.26 10.60 -17.98
CA ALA A 31 31.61 12.00 -18.19
C ALA A 31 32.59 12.18 -19.34
N GLN A 32 33.60 11.32 -19.46
CA GLN A 32 34.55 11.36 -20.57
C GLN A 32 33.86 11.06 -21.91
N LEU A 33 32.98 10.06 -21.95
CA LEU A 33 32.18 9.75 -23.13
C LEU A 33 31.28 10.93 -23.52
N LEU A 34 30.56 11.50 -22.55
CA LEU A 34 29.66 12.64 -22.79
C LEU A 34 30.45 13.87 -23.28
N TRP A 35 31.65 14.12 -22.74
CA TRP A 35 32.52 15.20 -23.19
C TRP A 35 32.94 15.03 -24.65
N VAL A 36 33.42 13.83 -25.02
CA VAL A 36 33.80 13.50 -26.41
C VAL A 36 32.62 13.66 -27.35
N VAL A 37 31.45 13.13 -26.98
CA VAL A 37 30.22 13.23 -27.76
C VAL A 37 29.81 14.69 -27.94
N THR A 38 29.82 15.48 -26.87
CA THR A 38 29.49 16.92 -26.93
C THR A 38 30.42 17.65 -27.90
N LYS A 39 31.72 17.37 -27.87
CA LYS A 39 32.67 17.94 -28.83
C LYS A 39 32.35 17.53 -30.26
N LEU A 40 32.03 16.26 -30.51
CA LEU A 40 31.68 15.80 -31.86
C LEU A 40 30.42 16.49 -32.41
N PHE A 41 29.43 16.77 -31.58
CA PHE A 41 28.15 17.36 -32.02
C PHE A 41 28.18 18.89 -32.16
N PHE A 42 28.88 19.59 -31.26
CA PHE A 42 28.84 21.05 -31.17
C PHE A 42 30.09 21.75 -31.70
N ASN A 43 31.21 21.05 -31.88
CA ASN A 43 32.46 21.66 -32.36
C ASN A 43 32.55 21.67 -33.89
N ASP A 44 31.49 22.15 -34.54
CA ASP A 44 31.35 22.27 -36.00
C ASP A 44 32.29 23.31 -36.64
N PHE A 45 33.40 23.65 -35.98
CA PHE A 45 34.34 24.67 -36.43
C PHE A 45 35.70 24.13 -36.88
N TYR A 46 36.06 22.84 -36.69
CA TYR A 46 37.29 22.30 -37.30
C TYR A 46 37.28 20.77 -37.48
N LEU A 47 36.95 20.30 -38.68
CA LEU A 47 37.61 19.12 -39.27
C LEU A 47 37.86 19.46 -40.74
N PRO A 48 39.13 19.52 -41.18
CA PRO A 48 39.88 18.27 -41.30
C PRO A 48 41.39 18.47 -41.05
N ALA A 49 41.90 18.26 -39.82
CA ALA A 49 43.36 18.11 -39.64
C ALA A 49 43.86 17.50 -38.33
N LYS A 50 43.11 17.46 -37.22
CA LYS A 50 43.70 17.02 -35.95
C LYS A 50 42.78 16.17 -35.06
N ILE A 51 42.76 14.86 -35.32
CA ILE A 51 42.36 13.83 -34.33
C ILE A 51 43.03 14.05 -32.94
N PRO A 52 44.26 14.59 -32.80
CA PRO A 52 44.87 14.87 -31.49
C PRO A 52 44.16 15.91 -30.62
N GLN A 53 43.23 16.73 -31.14
CA GLN A 53 42.52 17.75 -30.34
C GLN A 53 41.22 17.25 -29.69
N LEU A 54 40.80 16.01 -30.00
CA LEU A 54 39.66 15.38 -29.32
C LEU A 54 39.98 15.07 -27.84
N PHE A 55 41.25 14.80 -27.52
CA PHE A 55 41.71 14.40 -26.20
C PHE A 55 42.84 15.32 -25.72
N SER A 56 42.49 16.46 -25.14
CA SER A 56 43.45 17.31 -24.42
C SER A 56 43.68 16.78 -23.01
N PHE A 57 44.94 16.60 -22.60
CA PHE A 57 45.27 16.13 -21.24
C PHE A 57 44.71 17.04 -20.14
N GLY A 58 44.73 18.36 -20.36
CA GLY A 58 44.18 19.32 -19.41
C GLY A 58 42.66 19.19 -19.23
N GLU A 59 41.94 19.03 -20.34
CA GLU A 59 40.48 18.81 -20.28
C GLU A 59 40.14 17.46 -19.65
N PHE A 60 40.90 16.42 -19.96
CA PHE A 60 40.71 15.09 -19.36
C PHE A 60 40.78 15.17 -17.83
N ILE A 61 41.77 15.89 -17.29
CA ILE A 61 41.90 16.11 -15.84
C ILE A 61 40.69 16.89 -15.30
N ILE A 62 40.31 17.99 -15.96
CA ILE A 62 39.17 18.81 -15.53
C ILE A 62 37.88 17.99 -15.49
N VAL A 63 37.57 17.27 -16.57
CA VAL A 63 36.38 16.41 -16.66
C VAL A 63 36.42 15.30 -15.59
N SER A 64 37.60 14.75 -15.29
CA SER A 64 37.75 13.74 -14.24
C SER A 64 37.51 14.31 -12.84
N ILE A 65 38.00 15.51 -12.55
CA ILE A 65 37.75 16.21 -11.28
C ILE A 65 36.26 16.53 -11.14
N VAL A 66 35.62 17.01 -12.21
CA VAL A 66 34.18 17.26 -12.22
C VAL A 66 33.40 15.96 -12.01
N ALA A 67 33.77 14.88 -12.70
CA ALA A 67 33.14 13.57 -12.53
C ALA A 67 33.27 13.06 -11.09
N LEU A 68 34.45 13.19 -10.48
CA LEU A 68 34.68 12.83 -9.07
C LEU A 68 33.82 13.68 -8.12
N ALA A 69 33.73 14.98 -8.36
CA ALA A 69 32.92 15.89 -7.55
C ALA A 69 31.43 15.54 -7.66
N VAL A 70 30.92 15.31 -8.87
CA VAL A 70 29.52 14.91 -9.10
C VAL A 70 29.22 13.54 -8.49
N ALA A 71 30.12 12.56 -8.64
CA ALA A 71 29.96 11.23 -8.05
C ALA A 71 29.93 11.30 -6.51
N SER A 72 30.79 12.13 -5.92
CA SER A 72 30.85 12.34 -4.47
C SER A 72 29.61 13.07 -3.95
N LEU A 73 29.11 14.05 -4.71
CA LEU A 73 27.86 14.77 -4.39
C LEU A 73 26.65 13.84 -4.49
N HIS A 74 26.57 13.02 -5.54
CA HIS A 74 25.54 12.03 -5.72
C HIS A 74 25.54 11.02 -4.55
N TRP A 75 26.70 10.47 -4.21
CA TRP A 75 26.85 9.60 -3.05
C TRP A 75 26.35 10.27 -1.76
N TYR A 76 26.76 11.51 -1.50
CA TYR A 76 26.36 12.25 -0.31
C TYR A 76 24.84 12.40 -0.20
N TYR A 77 24.16 12.81 -1.28
CA TYR A 77 22.71 12.97 -1.26
C TYR A 77 21.97 11.64 -1.19
N SER A 78 22.38 10.63 -1.97
CA SER A 78 21.71 9.33 -1.99
C SER A 78 21.89 8.53 -0.71
N THR A 79 22.92 8.78 0.10
CA THR A 79 23.16 8.05 1.35
C THR A 79 22.62 8.73 2.61
N ARG A 80 22.24 10.01 2.53
CA ARG A 80 21.84 10.81 3.70
C ARG A 80 20.43 10.50 4.21
N ASN A 81 19.45 10.40 3.31
CA ASN A 81 18.03 10.29 3.66
C ASN A 81 17.35 9.08 2.99
N MET A 82 18.10 7.98 2.85
CA MET A 82 17.68 6.78 2.09
C MET A 82 16.27 6.30 2.45
N ILE A 83 15.94 6.19 3.73
CA ILE A 83 14.62 5.71 4.17
C ILE A 83 13.52 6.68 3.74
N ALA A 84 13.70 7.98 3.97
CA ALA A 84 12.71 8.99 3.62
C ALA A 84 12.50 9.09 2.09
N ASP A 85 13.60 9.02 1.32
CA ASP A 85 13.54 9.11 -0.13
C ASP A 85 12.81 7.89 -0.72
N LEU A 86 13.17 6.67 -0.28
CA LEU A 86 12.57 5.43 -0.78
C LEU A 86 11.11 5.26 -0.33
N THR A 87 10.79 5.57 0.93
CA THR A 87 9.40 5.55 1.41
C THR A 87 8.55 6.61 0.71
N GLY A 88 9.11 7.79 0.43
CA GLY A 88 8.47 8.84 -0.36
C GLY A 88 8.17 8.42 -1.79
N MET A 89 9.09 7.72 -2.46
CA MET A 89 8.86 7.16 -3.81
C MET A 89 7.73 6.12 -3.84
N LEU A 90 7.48 5.42 -2.72
CA LEU A 90 6.42 4.43 -2.59
C LEU A 90 5.10 5.00 -2.04
N ASP A 91 5.03 6.30 -1.71
CA ASP A 91 3.94 6.90 -0.90
C ASP A 91 3.65 6.08 0.37
N ALA A 92 4.70 5.49 0.96
CA ALA A 92 4.59 4.68 2.16
C ALA A 92 4.34 5.58 3.37
N ARG A 93 3.40 5.19 4.24
CA ARG A 93 2.97 5.98 5.39
C ARG A 93 3.07 5.19 6.69
N PRO A 94 3.25 5.84 7.84
CA PRO A 94 3.16 5.15 9.12
C PRO A 94 1.77 4.49 9.29
N PRO A 95 1.69 3.38 10.05
CA PRO A 95 0.43 2.70 10.31
C PRO A 95 -0.54 3.61 11.09
N ASP A 96 -1.80 3.55 10.69
CA ASP A 96 -2.91 4.16 11.41
C ASP A 96 -3.39 3.21 12.53
N LEU A 97 -3.06 3.51 13.78
CA LEU A 97 -3.36 2.60 14.90
C LEU A 97 -4.86 2.45 15.22
N LYS A 98 -5.72 3.31 14.65
CA LYS A 98 -7.17 3.14 14.71
C LYS A 98 -7.67 2.03 13.77
N ASP A 99 -6.90 1.73 12.74
CA ASP A 99 -7.19 0.70 11.78
C ASP A 99 -6.72 -0.68 12.29
N THR A 100 -7.61 -1.68 12.23
CA THR A 100 -7.36 -3.01 12.80
C THR A 100 -6.22 -3.73 12.08
N TYR A 101 -6.06 -3.53 10.77
CA TYR A 101 -5.00 -4.15 9.96
C TYR A 101 -3.65 -3.54 10.27
N HIS A 102 -3.60 -2.22 10.34
CA HIS A 102 -2.38 -1.49 10.65
C HIS A 102 -1.92 -1.75 12.09
N LYS A 103 -2.87 -1.82 13.04
CA LYS A 103 -2.56 -2.23 14.42
C LYS A 103 -2.02 -3.65 14.49
N LYS A 104 -2.60 -4.58 13.72
CA LYS A 104 -2.08 -5.96 13.60
C LYS A 104 -0.66 -5.98 13.05
N LEU A 105 -0.38 -5.20 12.00
CA LEU A 105 0.97 -5.04 11.44
C LEU A 105 1.96 -4.54 12.49
N GLN A 106 1.61 -3.45 13.21
CA GLN A 106 2.47 -2.89 14.25
C GLN A 106 2.80 -3.92 15.32
N ASN A 107 1.79 -4.64 15.83
CA ASN A 107 2.00 -5.70 16.83
C ASN A 107 2.95 -6.79 16.32
N VAL A 108 2.75 -7.27 15.09
CA VAL A 108 3.59 -8.32 14.50
C VAL A 108 5.03 -7.84 14.30
N VAL A 109 5.22 -6.59 13.85
CA VAL A 109 6.57 -6.02 13.69
C VAL A 109 7.26 -5.87 15.04
N ASP A 110 6.55 -5.45 16.08
CA ASP A 110 7.08 -5.34 17.44
C ASP A 110 7.51 -6.73 17.98
N GLU A 111 6.67 -7.76 17.78
CA GLU A 111 6.98 -9.14 18.18
C GLU A 111 8.22 -9.69 17.46
N VAL A 112 8.32 -9.49 16.14
CA VAL A 112 9.46 -9.93 15.34
C VAL A 112 10.72 -9.11 15.68
N SER A 113 10.59 -7.80 15.94
CA SER A 113 11.70 -6.96 16.39
C SER A 113 12.33 -7.53 17.68
N VAL A 114 11.50 -7.90 18.65
CA VAL A 114 11.95 -8.57 19.88
C VAL A 114 12.64 -9.90 19.55
N ALA A 115 12.05 -10.73 18.69
CA ALA A 115 12.62 -12.02 18.29
C ALA A 115 13.98 -11.89 17.56
N THR A 116 14.23 -10.77 16.87
CA THR A 116 15.51 -10.47 16.21
C THR A 116 16.59 -9.87 17.13
N GLY A 117 16.34 -9.81 18.44
CA GLY A 117 17.27 -9.25 19.43
C GLY A 117 17.05 -7.75 19.68
N GLY A 118 15.84 -7.24 19.45
CA GLY A 118 15.46 -5.86 19.77
C GLY A 118 15.99 -4.82 18.77
N LYS A 119 16.13 -5.19 17.49
CA LYS A 119 16.51 -4.22 16.45
C LYS A 119 15.42 -3.16 16.30
N ASN A 120 15.82 -1.90 16.14
CA ASN A 120 14.88 -0.81 15.87
C ASN A 120 14.29 -0.96 14.46
N ILE A 121 13.09 -1.53 14.37
CA ILE A 121 12.36 -1.77 13.13
C ILE A 121 11.05 -1.00 13.19
N SER A 122 10.91 0.03 12.36
CA SER A 122 9.66 0.76 12.18
C SER A 122 8.82 0.10 11.07
N CYS A 123 7.51 0.20 11.14
CA CYS A 123 6.64 -0.32 10.09
C CYS A 123 5.98 0.79 9.26
N TYR A 124 5.79 0.52 7.97
CA TYR A 124 5.15 1.42 7.02
C TYR A 124 4.13 0.65 6.16
N VAL A 125 3.11 1.36 5.69
CA VAL A 125 2.09 0.82 4.80
C VAL A 125 2.10 1.55 3.47
N VAL A 126 2.16 0.79 2.37
CA VAL A 126 2.05 1.32 1.01
C VAL A 126 0.59 1.23 0.56
N PRO A 127 -0.05 2.33 0.15
CA PRO A 127 -1.46 2.38 -0.26
C PRO A 127 -1.67 1.78 -1.67
N SER A 128 -1.24 0.54 -1.87
CA SER A 128 -1.35 -0.22 -3.11
C SER A 128 -2.10 -1.52 -2.88
N SER A 129 -2.94 -1.91 -3.84
CA SER A 129 -3.63 -3.20 -3.84
C SER A 129 -2.72 -4.39 -4.22
N GLY A 130 -1.45 -4.11 -4.54
CA GLY A 130 -0.45 -5.14 -4.78
C GLY A 130 -0.21 -6.00 -3.55
N MET A 131 0.25 -7.23 -3.75
CA MET A 131 0.65 -8.16 -2.70
C MET A 131 2.17 -8.18 -2.63
N ASN A 132 2.74 -7.36 -1.75
CA ASN A 132 4.18 -7.27 -1.56
C ASN A 132 4.57 -6.72 -0.19
N ALA A 133 5.80 -7.01 0.23
CA ALA A 133 6.46 -6.47 1.42
C ALA A 133 7.93 -6.17 1.10
N PHE A 134 8.55 -5.28 1.86
CA PHE A 134 9.95 -4.91 1.66
C PHE A 134 10.64 -4.56 2.98
N ALA A 135 11.97 -4.66 2.97
CA ALA A 135 12.83 -4.19 4.04
C ALA A 135 13.86 -3.18 3.51
N ILE A 136 14.02 -2.08 4.24
CA ILE A 136 15.09 -1.10 3.99
C ILE A 136 15.82 -0.75 5.29
N SER A 137 17.10 -0.38 5.16
CA SER A 137 17.95 0.00 6.30
C SER A 137 18.92 1.12 5.91
N ASP A 138 19.28 1.98 6.87
CA ASP A 138 20.21 3.08 6.66
C ASP A 138 21.55 2.90 7.39
N PHE A 139 22.43 3.91 7.26
CA PHE A 139 23.72 3.96 7.94
C PHE A 139 23.62 4.26 9.45
N GLU A 140 22.49 4.78 9.92
CA GLU A 140 22.25 5.13 11.32
C GLU A 140 21.75 3.92 12.14
N GLY A 141 21.49 2.80 11.46
CA GLY A 141 20.99 1.58 12.09
C GLY A 141 19.47 1.54 12.21
N ASN A 142 18.76 2.51 11.65
CA ASN A 142 17.30 2.46 11.52
C ASN A 142 16.93 1.46 10.43
N SER A 143 15.86 0.74 10.65
CA SER A 143 15.30 -0.17 9.65
C SER A 143 13.79 0.01 9.55
N VAL A 144 13.28 -0.18 8.34
CA VAL A 144 11.86 -0.11 8.04
C VAL A 144 11.44 -1.39 7.35
N ILE A 145 10.35 -1.98 7.81
CA ILE A 145 9.61 -3.00 7.07
C ILE A 145 8.33 -2.36 6.55
N GLY A 146 8.17 -2.36 5.24
CA GLY A 146 6.97 -1.85 4.59
C GLY A 146 6.10 -2.97 4.04
N VAL A 147 4.79 -2.82 4.18
CA VAL A 147 3.82 -3.79 3.65
C VAL A 147 2.78 -3.06 2.81
N THR A 148 2.42 -3.66 1.68
CA THR A 148 1.31 -3.15 0.85
C THR A 148 -0.05 -3.43 1.50
N GLU A 149 -0.99 -2.51 1.35
CA GLU A 149 -2.37 -2.68 1.81
C GLU A 149 -3.02 -3.96 1.25
N GLY A 150 -2.72 -4.27 -0.01
CA GLY A 150 -3.19 -5.47 -0.67
C GLY A 150 -2.63 -6.78 -0.10
N LEU A 151 -1.43 -6.75 0.51
CA LEU A 151 -0.92 -7.90 1.23
C LEU A 151 -1.61 -8.04 2.59
N LEU A 152 -1.67 -6.95 3.37
CA LEU A 152 -2.27 -6.94 4.72
C LEU A 152 -3.69 -7.50 4.74
N SER A 153 -4.48 -7.15 3.72
CA SER A 153 -5.89 -7.54 3.59
C SER A 153 -6.10 -9.00 3.18
N ARG A 154 -5.08 -9.70 2.65
CA ARG A 154 -5.25 -11.04 2.05
C ARG A 154 -4.53 -12.15 2.79
N ILE A 155 -3.65 -11.82 3.73
CA ILE A 155 -2.91 -12.81 4.50
C ILE A 155 -3.36 -12.87 5.96
N SER A 156 -3.25 -14.06 6.56
CA SER A 156 -3.61 -14.24 7.97
C SER A 156 -2.57 -13.59 8.87
N ARG A 157 -2.84 -13.49 10.16
CA ARG A 157 -1.84 -13.00 11.12
C ARG A 157 -0.57 -13.86 11.13
N SER A 158 -0.70 -15.19 11.08
CA SER A 158 0.47 -16.10 11.05
C SER A 158 1.28 -15.96 9.76
N GLN A 159 0.61 -15.81 8.62
CA GLN A 159 1.26 -15.55 7.34
C GLN A 159 1.96 -14.18 7.32
N LEU A 160 1.33 -13.15 7.89
CA LEU A 160 1.96 -11.84 8.06
C LEU A 160 3.20 -11.95 8.93
N GLU A 161 3.12 -12.62 10.07
CA GLU A 161 4.25 -12.87 10.97
C GLU A 161 5.40 -13.60 10.25
N ALA A 162 5.10 -14.61 9.43
CA ALA A 162 6.08 -15.30 8.61
C ALA A 162 6.77 -14.38 7.58
N VAL A 163 6.01 -13.53 6.88
CA VAL A 163 6.55 -12.55 5.92
C VAL A 163 7.41 -11.51 6.63
N ILE A 164 6.93 -10.95 7.74
CA ILE A 164 7.70 -9.97 8.53
C ILE A 164 8.97 -10.63 9.11
N GLY A 165 8.90 -11.89 9.53
CA GLY A 165 10.05 -12.67 9.96
C GLY A 165 11.10 -12.86 8.87
N HIS A 166 10.68 -13.02 7.61
CA HIS A 166 11.56 -13.07 6.45
C HIS A 166 12.23 -11.72 6.17
N GLU A 167 11.45 -10.63 6.13
CA GLU A 167 11.99 -9.27 5.97
C GLU A 167 12.96 -8.89 7.10
N ALA A 168 12.62 -9.26 8.33
CA ALA A 168 13.48 -9.05 9.48
C ALA A 168 14.77 -9.88 9.41
N ALA A 169 14.76 -11.05 8.75
CA ALA A 169 15.97 -11.83 8.52
C ALA A 169 16.95 -11.11 7.58
N HIS A 170 16.46 -10.37 6.58
CA HIS A 170 17.29 -9.51 5.73
C HIS A 170 17.88 -8.32 6.48
N ILE A 171 17.13 -7.74 7.42
CA ILE A 171 17.64 -6.69 8.32
C ILE A 171 18.68 -7.27 9.29
N ALA A 172 18.43 -8.47 9.83
CA ALA A 172 19.33 -9.14 10.76
C ALA A 172 20.67 -9.47 10.11
N SER A 173 20.66 -9.95 8.86
CA SER A 173 21.83 -10.32 8.08
C SER A 173 22.58 -9.15 7.44
N GLY A 174 21.95 -7.98 7.30
CA GLY A 174 22.55 -6.81 6.64
C GLY A 174 22.33 -6.76 5.13
N ASP A 175 21.56 -7.71 4.58
CA ASP A 175 21.20 -7.76 3.17
C ASP A 175 20.31 -6.57 2.77
N SER A 176 19.34 -6.21 3.63
CA SER A 176 18.46 -5.05 3.44
C SER A 176 19.26 -3.76 3.23
N PHE A 177 20.27 -3.52 4.06
CA PHE A 177 21.12 -2.35 3.97
C PHE A 177 21.84 -2.25 2.61
N SER A 178 22.48 -3.35 2.18
CA SER A 178 23.21 -3.39 0.91
C SER A 178 22.29 -3.08 -0.28
N THR A 179 21.11 -3.68 -0.28
CA THR A 179 20.09 -3.49 -1.32
C THR A 179 19.51 -2.07 -1.29
N THR A 180 19.33 -1.49 -0.09
CA THR A 180 18.87 -0.11 0.08
C THR A 180 19.86 0.88 -0.52
N VAL A 181 21.18 0.70 -0.28
CA VAL A 181 22.23 1.55 -0.86
C VAL A 181 22.19 1.50 -2.38
N ILE A 182 22.08 0.30 -2.96
CA ILE A 182 21.97 0.12 -4.41
C ILE A 182 20.72 0.83 -4.95
N CYS A 183 19.54 0.59 -4.36
CA CYS A 183 18.30 1.21 -4.80
C CYS A 183 18.32 2.74 -4.70
N SER A 184 18.90 3.29 -3.63
CA SER A 184 19.00 4.75 -3.46
C SER A 184 19.93 5.40 -4.50
N LEU A 185 21.05 4.75 -4.84
CA LEU A 185 21.99 5.25 -5.85
C LEU A 185 21.43 5.14 -7.26
N PHE A 186 20.69 4.07 -7.57
CA PHE A 186 20.21 3.83 -8.93
C PHE A 186 18.79 4.36 -9.19
N GLY A 187 17.99 4.62 -8.16
CA GLY A 187 16.62 5.13 -8.27
C GLY A 187 16.53 6.46 -9.04
N ILE A 188 17.52 7.35 -8.86
CA ILE A 188 17.53 8.66 -9.53
C ILE A 188 17.62 8.54 -11.07
N TYR A 189 18.30 7.51 -11.58
CA TYR A 189 18.43 7.30 -13.03
C TYR A 189 17.14 6.75 -13.64
N GLY A 190 16.38 5.94 -12.89
CA GLY A 190 15.06 5.50 -13.29
C GLY A 190 14.12 6.68 -13.49
N ALA A 191 14.05 7.58 -12.50
CA ALA A 191 13.26 8.80 -12.59
C ALA A 191 13.71 9.72 -13.76
N LEU A 192 15.02 9.83 -14.00
CA LEU A 192 15.56 10.60 -15.12
C LEU A 192 15.18 10.01 -16.49
N LEU A 193 15.25 8.68 -16.64
CA LEU A 193 14.83 7.97 -17.84
C LEU A 193 13.34 8.15 -18.11
N GLU A 194 12.50 8.04 -17.09
CA GLU A 194 11.06 8.31 -17.21
C GLU A 194 10.77 9.77 -17.59
N GLY A 195 11.52 10.72 -17.02
CA GLY A 195 11.44 12.13 -17.38
C GLY A 195 11.76 12.37 -18.86
N ILE A 196 12.85 11.77 -19.35
CA ILE A 196 13.23 11.85 -20.77
C ILE A 196 12.15 11.20 -21.65
N ASN A 197 11.66 10.01 -21.26
CA ASN A 197 10.58 9.32 -21.99
C ASN A 197 9.30 10.15 -22.06
N LYS A 198 8.92 10.85 -20.99
CA LYS A 198 7.76 11.76 -21.02
C LYS A 198 7.96 12.92 -21.99
N ILE A 199 9.18 13.45 -22.07
CA ILE A 199 9.52 14.53 -23.01
C ILE A 199 9.55 14.02 -24.46
N THR A 200 10.05 12.80 -24.70
CA THR A 200 10.15 12.22 -26.04
C THR A 200 8.86 11.57 -26.54
N LEU A 201 8.04 10.95 -25.69
CA LEU A 201 6.79 10.27 -26.07
C LEU A 201 5.59 11.22 -26.21
N ARG A 202 5.60 12.37 -25.53
CA ARG A 202 4.62 13.46 -25.77
C ARG A 202 4.73 14.06 -27.19
N ARG A 203 5.71 13.60 -27.98
CA ARG A 203 5.96 13.94 -29.39
C ARG A 203 5.13 13.11 -30.40
N SER A 204 4.44 12.05 -29.97
CA SER A 204 3.75 11.11 -30.89
C SER A 204 2.21 11.07 -30.81
N GLY A 205 1.55 11.76 -29.87
CA GLY A 205 0.15 11.45 -29.54
C GLY A 205 -0.87 12.58 -29.40
N ASP A 206 -0.49 13.86 -29.46
CA ASP A 206 -1.46 14.95 -29.25
C ASP A 206 -1.36 16.02 -30.35
N GLY A 207 -2.45 16.19 -31.07
CA GLY A 207 -2.56 16.97 -32.32
C GLY A 207 -2.64 18.48 -32.11
N SER A 208 -1.68 19.07 -31.41
CA SER A 208 -1.52 20.53 -31.35
C SER A 208 -0.23 20.98 -32.02
N GLU A 209 -0.40 21.82 -33.04
CA GLU A 209 0.61 22.28 -34.00
C GLU A 209 1.61 23.29 -33.41
N GLU A 210 2.42 22.89 -32.45
CA GLU A 210 3.63 23.66 -32.13
C GLU A 210 4.86 22.74 -32.14
N ARG A 211 5.34 22.48 -33.36
CA ARG A 211 6.56 21.72 -33.61
C ARG A 211 7.75 22.53 -33.10
N ILE A 212 8.16 22.32 -31.86
CA ILE A 212 9.51 22.69 -31.44
C ILE A 212 10.46 21.81 -32.26
N SER A 213 11.04 22.38 -33.32
CA SER A 213 12.04 21.71 -34.14
C SER A 213 13.33 21.59 -33.34
N VAL A 214 13.40 20.57 -32.50
CA VAL A 214 14.65 20.09 -31.94
C VAL A 214 15.51 19.68 -33.14
N GLY A 215 16.53 20.48 -33.47
CA GLY A 215 17.39 20.22 -34.62
C GLY A 215 17.96 18.80 -34.59
N ALA A 216 18.13 18.17 -35.75
CA ALA A 216 18.55 16.76 -35.88
C ALA A 216 19.79 16.41 -35.03
N ARG A 217 20.71 17.38 -34.86
CA ARG A 217 21.92 17.25 -34.03
C ARG A 217 21.62 17.12 -32.54
N PHE A 218 20.69 17.92 -32.02
CA PHE A 218 20.29 17.82 -30.61
C PHE A 218 19.49 16.54 -30.35
N GLY A 219 18.69 16.11 -31.32
CA GLY A 219 18.03 14.80 -31.27
C GLY A 219 19.02 13.63 -31.17
N ALA A 220 20.09 13.67 -31.98
CA ALA A 220 21.15 12.66 -31.93
C ALA A 220 21.95 12.71 -30.61
N TYR A 221 22.22 13.90 -30.07
CA TYR A 221 22.84 14.05 -28.74
C TYR A 221 21.97 13.43 -27.63
N LEU A 222 20.66 13.70 -27.62
CA LEU A 222 19.73 13.11 -26.66
C LEU A 222 19.67 11.58 -26.78
N LEU A 223 19.77 11.03 -27.99
CA LEU A 223 19.84 9.58 -28.19
C LEU A 223 21.09 8.98 -27.54
N VAL A 224 22.25 9.63 -27.65
CA VAL A 224 23.46 9.14 -26.99
C VAL A 224 23.34 9.21 -25.47
N VAL A 225 22.78 10.29 -24.92
CA VAL A 225 22.50 10.39 -23.48
C VAL A 225 21.55 9.27 -23.03
N TYR A 226 20.51 9.00 -23.81
CA TYR A 226 19.58 7.91 -23.55
C TYR A 226 20.26 6.54 -23.55
N MET A 227 21.16 6.27 -24.51
CA MET A 227 21.94 5.02 -24.56
C MET A 227 22.85 4.88 -23.33
N VAL A 228 23.49 5.96 -22.88
CA VAL A 228 24.30 5.94 -21.64
C VAL A 228 23.41 5.56 -20.45
N LEU A 229 22.24 6.16 -20.30
CA LEU A 229 21.30 5.84 -19.23
C LEU A 229 20.78 4.38 -19.29
N LEU A 230 20.59 3.82 -20.50
CA LEU A 230 20.26 2.39 -20.66
C LEU A 230 21.39 1.48 -20.16
N VAL A 231 22.65 1.83 -20.40
CA VAL A 231 23.79 1.09 -19.84
C VAL A 231 23.78 1.15 -18.31
N ILE A 232 23.38 2.28 -17.72
CA ILE A 232 23.20 2.39 -16.24
C ILE A 232 22.14 1.42 -15.75
N LYS A 233 20.99 1.38 -16.42
CA LYS A 233 19.90 0.46 -16.09
C LYS A 233 20.38 -1.00 -16.15
N GLY A 234 21.13 -1.36 -17.19
CA GLY A 234 21.74 -2.69 -17.33
C GLY A 234 22.75 -3.01 -16.23
N ALA A 235 23.59 -2.04 -15.85
CA ALA A 235 24.57 -2.23 -14.77
C ALA A 235 23.91 -2.43 -13.40
N ASN A 236 22.83 -1.69 -13.09
CA ASN A 236 22.04 -1.89 -11.88
C ASN A 236 21.46 -3.32 -11.85
N TYR A 237 20.88 -3.76 -12.97
CA TYR A 237 20.37 -5.12 -13.08
C TYR A 237 21.45 -6.19 -12.86
N LEU A 238 22.65 -6.01 -13.44
CA LEU A 238 23.78 -6.90 -13.20
C LEU A 238 24.20 -6.94 -11.72
N LEU A 239 24.27 -5.77 -11.05
CA LEU A 239 24.56 -5.70 -9.62
C LEU A 239 23.51 -6.46 -8.79
N ASN A 240 22.24 -6.40 -9.19
CA ASN A 240 21.17 -7.16 -8.55
C ASN A 240 21.28 -8.67 -8.80
N LEU A 241 21.75 -9.12 -9.97
CA LEU A 241 22.04 -10.54 -10.21
C LEU A 241 23.16 -11.10 -9.33
N PHE A 242 24.07 -10.24 -8.86
CA PHE A 242 25.09 -10.63 -7.89
C PHE A 242 24.55 -10.76 -6.46
N ILE A 243 23.30 -10.36 -6.19
CA ILE A 243 22.63 -10.64 -4.91
C ILE A 243 22.35 -12.15 -4.87
N SER A 244 23.08 -12.84 -3.99
CA SER A 244 23.09 -14.30 -3.94
C SER A 244 21.73 -14.89 -3.60
N ARG A 245 21.23 -15.82 -4.44
CA ARG A 245 20.07 -16.69 -4.17
C ARG A 245 20.11 -17.39 -2.81
N GLN A 246 21.31 -17.62 -2.28
CA GLN A 246 21.49 -18.24 -0.97
C GLN A 246 20.95 -17.37 0.18
N ARG A 247 20.86 -16.04 -0.03
CA ARG A 247 20.29 -15.10 0.94
C ARG A 247 18.81 -15.35 1.18
N GLU A 248 18.04 -15.61 0.12
CA GLU A 248 16.61 -15.93 0.21
C GLU A 248 16.34 -17.23 0.97
N TYR A 249 17.06 -18.31 0.63
CA TYR A 249 16.93 -19.58 1.36
C TYR A 249 17.33 -19.46 2.84
N ARG A 250 18.32 -18.61 3.12
CA ARG A 250 18.73 -18.31 4.50
C ARG A 250 17.68 -17.48 5.21
N ALA A 251 17.12 -16.47 4.56
CA ALA A 251 16.07 -15.63 5.12
C ALA A 251 14.82 -16.47 5.43
N ASP A 252 14.44 -17.39 4.54
CA ASP A 252 13.40 -18.40 4.79
C ASP A 252 13.69 -19.24 6.03
N ALA A 253 14.88 -19.83 6.13
CA ALA A 253 15.26 -20.65 7.28
C ALA A 253 15.26 -19.84 8.59
N VAL A 254 15.68 -18.56 8.55
CA VAL A 254 15.66 -17.68 9.72
C VAL A 254 14.22 -17.27 10.07
N ALA A 255 13.38 -16.95 9.10
CA ALA A 255 11.97 -16.64 9.30
C ALA A 255 11.25 -17.81 9.99
N VAL A 256 11.48 -19.04 9.52
CA VAL A 256 10.95 -20.26 10.16
C VAL A 256 11.50 -20.45 11.56
N ARG A 257 12.78 -20.13 11.80
CA ARG A 257 13.37 -20.18 13.15
C ARG A 257 12.74 -19.15 14.10
N LEU A 258 12.42 -17.96 13.61
CA LEU A 258 11.81 -16.87 14.38
C LEU A 258 10.34 -17.17 14.70
N THR A 259 9.57 -17.57 13.69
CA THR A 259 8.11 -17.71 13.77
C THR A 259 7.64 -19.12 14.11
N ARG A 260 8.50 -20.13 13.92
CA ARG A 260 8.20 -21.56 14.11
C ARG A 260 7.09 -22.10 13.21
N ASP A 261 6.74 -21.40 12.13
CA ASP A 261 5.67 -21.79 11.22
C ASP A 261 6.14 -21.79 9.74
N PRO A 262 6.75 -22.89 9.27
CA PRO A 262 7.14 -23.02 7.86
C PRO A 262 5.94 -23.09 6.90
N LEU A 263 4.79 -23.56 7.38
CA LEU A 263 3.60 -23.67 6.56
C LEU A 263 3.04 -22.27 6.25
N ALA A 264 2.92 -21.40 7.24
CA ALA A 264 2.46 -20.02 7.02
C ALA A 264 3.34 -19.24 6.03
N LEU A 265 4.67 -19.40 6.09
CA LEU A 265 5.55 -18.78 5.09
C LEU A 265 5.29 -19.32 3.69
N SER A 266 5.12 -20.65 3.56
CA SER A 266 4.83 -21.27 2.27
C SER A 266 3.48 -20.83 1.69
N GLU A 267 2.44 -20.71 2.52
CA GLU A 267 1.13 -20.21 2.10
C GLU A 267 1.21 -18.74 1.67
N ALA A 268 1.92 -17.91 2.44
CA ALA A 268 2.12 -16.50 2.11
C ALA A 268 2.84 -16.34 0.77
N LEU A 269 3.95 -17.05 0.55
CA LEU A 269 4.68 -17.03 -0.73
C LEU A 269 3.81 -17.52 -1.89
N TYR A 270 3.02 -18.57 -1.68
CA TYR A 270 2.07 -19.04 -2.70
C TYR A 270 1.03 -17.97 -3.04
N LEU A 271 0.45 -17.29 -2.05
CA LEU A 271 -0.50 -16.19 -2.27
C LEU A 271 0.13 -15.00 -2.99
N ILE A 272 1.32 -14.55 -2.55
CA ILE A 272 2.06 -13.44 -3.17
C ILE A 272 2.41 -13.77 -4.63
N SER A 273 2.87 -15.00 -4.89
CA SER A 273 3.26 -15.41 -6.25
C SER A 273 2.08 -15.37 -7.24
N ARG A 274 0.88 -15.70 -6.78
CA ARG A 274 -0.35 -15.67 -7.59
C ARG A 274 -0.99 -14.28 -7.62
N GLY A 275 -0.66 -13.44 -6.66
CA GLY A 275 -1.05 -12.05 -6.51
C GLY A 275 -0.53 -11.14 -7.62
N TRP A 276 -1.22 -10.01 -7.84
CA TRP A 276 -0.64 -8.86 -8.52
C TRP A 276 0.33 -8.18 -7.55
N ARG A 277 1.59 -8.00 -7.95
CA ARG A 277 2.69 -7.58 -7.05
C ARG A 277 2.99 -6.09 -7.08
N GLY A 278 2.16 -5.29 -7.79
CA GLY A 278 2.29 -3.83 -7.88
C GLY A 278 2.93 -3.30 -9.18
N VAL A 279 2.93 -4.09 -10.27
CA VAL A 279 3.40 -3.67 -11.61
C VAL A 279 2.87 -2.27 -11.98
N GLY A 280 3.76 -1.35 -12.33
CA GLY A 280 3.39 0.01 -12.77
C GLY A 280 3.00 0.99 -11.66
N VAL A 281 2.90 0.54 -10.41
CA VAL A 281 2.79 1.40 -9.22
C VAL A 281 4.13 1.51 -8.51
N ILE A 282 4.85 0.39 -8.41
CA ILE A 282 6.19 0.34 -7.83
C ILE A 282 7.21 0.66 -8.93
N PRO A 283 8.12 1.63 -8.74
CA PRO A 283 9.21 1.88 -9.68
C PRO A 283 10.10 0.64 -9.82
N GLY A 284 10.42 0.22 -11.05
CA GLY A 284 11.26 -0.97 -11.28
C GLY A 284 12.67 -0.88 -10.70
N SER A 285 13.16 0.33 -10.38
CA SER A 285 14.42 0.51 -9.66
C SER A 285 14.37 0.06 -8.20
N LEU A 286 13.17 -0.06 -7.62
CA LEU A 286 12.93 -0.50 -6.26
C LEU A 286 12.56 -1.98 -6.18
N SER A 287 12.41 -2.68 -7.30
CA SER A 287 12.10 -4.11 -7.31
C SER A 287 12.97 -4.97 -6.37
N PRO A 288 14.29 -4.73 -6.21
CA PRO A 288 15.14 -5.58 -5.37
C PRO A 288 14.86 -5.56 -3.86
N ILE A 289 14.22 -4.51 -3.33
CA ILE A 289 13.92 -4.45 -1.88
C ILE A 289 12.68 -5.27 -1.50
N PHE A 290 11.89 -5.70 -2.48
CA PHE A 290 10.65 -6.42 -2.25
C PHE A 290 10.86 -7.93 -2.17
N ILE A 291 10.03 -8.62 -1.36
CA ILE A 291 10.06 -10.09 -1.23
C ILE A 291 9.89 -10.82 -2.56
N MET A 292 9.13 -10.20 -3.48
CA MET A 292 9.04 -10.61 -4.87
C MET A 292 9.11 -9.40 -5.78
N THR A 293 9.74 -9.57 -6.92
CA THR A 293 9.74 -8.62 -8.03
C THR A 293 8.31 -8.18 -8.37
N PRO A 294 8.06 -6.85 -8.43
CA PRO A 294 6.77 -6.32 -8.87
C PRO A 294 6.44 -6.71 -10.30
N ASP A 295 7.43 -6.74 -11.20
CA ASP A 295 7.29 -7.13 -12.60
C ASP A 295 7.08 -8.64 -12.72
N THR A 296 6.19 -9.05 -13.63
CA THR A 296 5.76 -10.44 -13.79
C THR A 296 6.34 -11.07 -15.04
N ASP A 297 7.62 -10.86 -15.31
CA ASP A 297 8.24 -11.45 -16.49
C ASP A 297 8.27 -12.97 -16.33
N ASP A 298 7.62 -13.69 -17.25
CA ASP A 298 7.48 -15.16 -17.28
C ASP A 298 8.85 -15.89 -17.22
N LEU A 299 9.95 -15.17 -17.51
CA LEU A 299 11.32 -15.66 -17.42
C LEU A 299 11.75 -15.98 -15.98
N GLU A 300 11.20 -15.31 -14.97
CA GLU A 300 11.60 -15.49 -13.56
C GLU A 300 11.02 -16.77 -12.92
N GLU A 301 9.90 -17.28 -13.44
CA GLU A 301 9.28 -18.54 -12.99
C GLU A 301 9.66 -19.74 -13.89
N SER A 302 10.47 -19.53 -14.93
CA SER A 302 10.91 -20.58 -15.85
C SER A 302 12.12 -21.36 -15.31
N GLU A 303 12.09 -22.70 -15.40
CA GLU A 303 13.21 -23.57 -15.01
C GLU A 303 14.21 -23.72 -16.17
N GLY A 304 15.51 -23.53 -15.90
CA GLY A 304 16.58 -23.70 -16.88
C GLY A 304 17.87 -22.98 -16.49
N VAL A 305 19.04 -23.47 -16.91
CA VAL A 305 20.34 -22.88 -16.56
C VAL A 305 20.45 -21.41 -16.97
N PHE A 306 19.83 -21.02 -18.09
CA PHE A 306 19.83 -19.64 -18.57
C PHE A 306 18.84 -18.74 -17.82
N SER A 307 17.61 -19.19 -17.55
CA SER A 307 16.67 -18.42 -16.70
C SER A 307 17.18 -18.32 -15.26
N ASP A 308 17.89 -19.34 -14.80
CA ASP A 308 18.56 -19.35 -13.51
C ASP A 308 19.69 -18.32 -13.38
N LEU A 309 20.26 -17.87 -14.49
CA LEU A 309 21.32 -16.84 -14.49
C LEU A 309 20.75 -15.41 -14.53
N PHE A 310 19.48 -15.23 -14.91
CA PHE A 310 18.86 -13.92 -15.09
C PHE A 310 17.71 -13.64 -14.09
N SER A 311 17.34 -14.58 -13.23
CA SER A 311 16.33 -14.32 -12.19
C SER A 311 16.96 -13.71 -10.93
N THR A 312 16.40 -12.58 -10.45
CA THR A 312 16.85 -11.87 -9.24
C THR A 312 16.48 -12.60 -7.95
N HIS A 313 15.50 -13.49 -7.98
CA HIS A 313 15.12 -14.38 -6.87
C HIS A 313 15.16 -15.84 -7.31
N PRO A 314 15.44 -16.81 -6.41
CA PRO A 314 15.29 -18.21 -6.75
C PRO A 314 13.81 -18.51 -7.06
N PRO A 315 13.52 -19.46 -7.97
CA PRO A 315 12.15 -19.81 -8.33
C PRO A 315 11.32 -20.13 -7.09
N VAL A 316 10.13 -19.50 -6.97
CA VAL A 316 9.23 -19.67 -5.82
C VAL A 316 8.94 -21.14 -5.53
N LYS A 317 8.82 -21.96 -6.58
CA LYS A 317 8.63 -23.41 -6.48
C LYS A 317 9.71 -24.12 -5.67
N ASN A 318 10.97 -23.71 -5.78
CA ASN A 318 12.08 -24.31 -5.03
C ASN A 318 12.02 -23.92 -3.54
N ARG A 319 11.70 -22.66 -3.24
CA ARG A 319 11.47 -22.20 -1.86
C ARG A 319 10.29 -22.93 -1.22
N LEU A 320 9.16 -23.02 -1.94
CA LEU A 320 7.98 -23.77 -1.52
C LEU A 320 8.30 -25.23 -1.23
N LYS A 321 9.07 -25.90 -2.09
CA LYS A 321 9.46 -27.30 -1.87
C LYS A 321 10.21 -27.49 -0.56
N ILE A 322 11.14 -26.59 -0.23
CA ILE A 322 11.92 -26.66 1.01
C ILE A 322 11.01 -26.41 2.22
N LEU A 323 10.21 -25.35 2.19
CA LEU A 323 9.31 -25.00 3.31
C LEU A 323 8.26 -26.08 3.57
N LEU A 324 7.66 -26.63 2.51
CA LEU A 324 6.71 -27.74 2.62
C LEU A 324 7.38 -29.00 3.18
N SER A 325 8.63 -29.27 2.81
CA SER A 325 9.39 -30.39 3.38
C SER A 325 9.66 -30.20 4.88
N MET A 326 9.92 -28.97 5.34
CA MET A 326 10.05 -28.64 6.77
C MET A 326 8.72 -28.79 7.52
N ALA A 327 7.61 -28.48 6.86
CA ALA A 327 6.26 -28.61 7.40
C ALA A 327 5.69 -30.04 7.31
N HIS A 328 6.42 -30.98 6.69
CA HIS A 328 5.91 -32.32 6.35
C HIS A 328 4.57 -32.28 5.57
N SER A 329 4.42 -31.30 4.68
CA SER A 329 3.22 -31.07 3.89
C SER A 329 3.51 -31.13 2.39
N ASP A 330 2.46 -31.14 1.57
CA ASP A 330 2.53 -31.13 0.11
C ASP A 330 1.73 -29.97 -0.50
N LEU A 331 1.95 -29.72 -1.79
CA LEU A 331 1.35 -28.59 -2.50
C LEU A 331 -0.16 -28.73 -2.69
N GLY A 332 -0.69 -29.96 -2.74
CA GLY A 332 -2.12 -30.23 -2.76
C GLY A 332 -2.78 -29.85 -1.43
N SER A 333 -2.19 -30.30 -0.32
CA SER A 333 -2.63 -29.97 1.04
C SER A 333 -2.61 -28.47 1.33
N LEU A 334 -1.55 -27.77 0.88
CA LEU A 334 -1.47 -26.30 0.95
C LEU A 334 -2.60 -25.60 0.18
N LYS A 335 -2.89 -26.07 -1.04
CA LYS A 335 -3.98 -25.51 -1.86
C LYS A 335 -5.35 -25.71 -1.24
N SER A 336 -5.60 -26.84 -0.58
CA SER A 336 -6.86 -27.04 0.15
C SER A 336 -6.98 -26.10 1.35
N GLY A 337 -5.90 -25.91 2.13
CA GLY A 337 -5.91 -25.03 3.30
C GLY A 337 -6.14 -23.55 2.98
N ILE A 338 -5.61 -23.06 1.84
CA ILE A 338 -5.80 -21.67 1.42
C ILE A 338 -7.26 -21.37 1.02
N LYS A 339 -8.03 -22.37 0.61
CA LYS A 339 -9.40 -22.21 0.09
C LYS A 339 -10.44 -21.93 1.19
N GLU A 340 -10.08 -22.07 2.46
CA GLU A 340 -11.02 -22.08 3.60
C GLU A 340 -11.11 -20.78 4.41
N ARG A 341 -10.52 -19.66 3.97
CA ARG A 341 -10.78 -18.37 4.66
C ARG A 341 -12.17 -17.83 4.31
N ALA A 342 -13.15 -18.19 5.13
CA ALA A 342 -14.52 -17.71 5.03
C ALA A 342 -14.57 -16.18 5.25
N ARG A 343 -15.26 -15.46 4.33
CA ARG A 343 -15.58 -14.03 4.50
C ARG A 343 -16.51 -13.85 5.68
N THR A 344 -16.32 -12.80 6.46
CA THR A 344 -17.16 -12.52 7.62
C THR A 344 -18.43 -11.80 7.14
N PRO A 345 -19.64 -12.16 7.61
CA PRO A 345 -20.82 -11.32 7.41
C PRO A 345 -20.58 -9.90 7.94
N VAL A 346 -21.21 -8.89 7.33
CA VAL A 346 -21.16 -7.51 7.83
C VAL A 346 -21.84 -7.45 9.20
N GLU A 347 -21.10 -7.69 10.28
CA GLU A 347 -21.49 -7.28 11.62
C GLU A 347 -20.72 -6.01 11.98
N GLU A 348 -21.48 -4.94 12.20
CA GLU A 348 -20.98 -3.63 12.60
C GLU A 348 -20.42 -3.75 14.02
N VAL A 349 -19.11 -3.98 14.17
CA VAL A 349 -18.46 -3.95 15.47
C VAL A 349 -18.24 -2.48 15.85
N PRO A 350 -18.94 -1.94 16.86
CA PRO A 350 -18.69 -0.59 17.33
C PRO A 350 -17.28 -0.55 17.94
N VAL A 351 -16.53 0.53 17.68
CA VAL A 351 -15.28 0.79 18.41
C VAL A 351 -15.65 0.93 19.88
N ALA A 352 -15.15 0.00 20.69
CA ALA A 352 -15.54 -0.22 22.08
C ALA A 352 -15.69 1.09 22.89
N ALA A 353 -16.93 1.49 23.17
CA ALA A 353 -17.27 1.94 24.51
C ALA A 353 -17.31 0.69 25.40
N GLY A 354 -16.82 0.81 26.64
CA GLY A 354 -16.45 -0.29 27.52
C GLY A 354 -17.40 -1.48 27.62
N ILE A 355 -16.80 -2.63 27.90
CA ILE A 355 -17.39 -3.93 28.20
C ILE A 355 -18.72 -3.81 28.97
N SER A 356 -19.82 -4.26 28.35
CA SER A 356 -20.93 -4.92 29.05
C SER A 356 -21.79 -5.67 28.04
N SER A 357 -21.51 -6.96 27.85
CA SER A 357 -22.38 -7.88 27.12
C SER A 357 -23.20 -8.71 28.12
N ALA A 358 -24.39 -8.22 28.44
CA ALA A 358 -25.49 -9.04 28.94
C ALA A 358 -26.74 -8.65 28.13
N ALA A 359 -27.57 -9.63 27.77
CA ALA A 359 -28.85 -9.35 27.14
C ALA A 359 -29.62 -8.30 27.97
N PRO A 360 -30.26 -7.30 27.34
CA PRO A 360 -30.81 -6.17 28.06
C PRO A 360 -31.90 -6.66 29.04
N VAL A 361 -31.65 -6.46 30.33
CA VAL A 361 -32.56 -6.92 31.38
C VAL A 361 -33.84 -6.09 31.34
N LYS A 362 -34.96 -6.75 31.08
CA LYS A 362 -36.28 -6.11 30.94
C LYS A 362 -36.97 -5.99 32.29
N ASP A 363 -36.54 -5.02 33.09
CA ASP A 363 -37.02 -4.85 34.47
C ASP A 363 -38.00 -3.71 34.66
N TRP A 364 -38.40 -2.99 33.60
CA TRP A 364 -39.12 -1.74 33.78
C TRP A 364 -40.55 -1.74 33.23
N LEU A 365 -41.43 -1.10 33.99
CA LEU A 365 -42.80 -0.78 33.65
C LEU A 365 -42.93 0.74 33.43
N PHE A 366 -43.66 1.12 32.40
CA PHE A 366 -43.91 2.49 32.00
C PHE A 366 -45.41 2.76 31.97
N TYR A 367 -45.86 3.82 32.65
CA TYR A 367 -47.27 4.19 32.66
C TYR A 367 -47.61 5.13 31.50
N LYS A 368 -48.42 4.66 30.56
CA LYS A 368 -48.85 5.41 29.38
C LYS A 368 -50.28 5.01 28.98
N ASP A 369 -51.08 5.98 28.55
CA ASP A 369 -52.46 5.76 28.10
C ASP A 369 -53.32 5.02 29.14
N SER A 370 -53.26 5.50 30.39
CA SER A 370 -54.01 4.96 31.54
C SER A 370 -53.72 3.49 31.91
N SER A 371 -52.64 2.91 31.39
CA SER A 371 -52.23 1.53 31.68
C SER A 371 -50.71 1.40 31.90
N TRP A 372 -50.30 0.41 32.70
CA TRP A 372 -48.89 0.05 32.84
C TRP A 372 -48.48 -0.88 31.68
N GLN A 373 -47.44 -0.48 30.94
CA GLN A 373 -46.89 -1.24 29.82
C GLN A 373 -45.48 -1.75 30.18
N GLY A 374 -45.14 -2.95 29.71
CA GLY A 374 -43.83 -3.59 29.93
C GLY A 374 -43.96 -5.11 30.09
N PRO A 375 -42.88 -5.83 30.45
CA PRO A 375 -41.56 -5.33 30.84
C PRO A 375 -40.69 -4.83 29.67
N PHE A 376 -40.04 -3.68 29.87
CA PHE A 376 -39.12 -3.06 28.92
C PHE A 376 -37.69 -3.04 29.44
N ALA A 377 -36.74 -3.13 28.51
CA ALA A 377 -35.37 -2.69 28.77
C ALA A 377 -35.32 -1.16 28.83
N ILE A 378 -34.26 -0.60 29.43
CA ILE A 378 -34.05 0.86 29.47
C ILE A 378 -34.02 1.44 28.03
N GLU A 379 -33.48 0.71 27.07
CA GLU A 379 -33.43 1.09 25.65
C GLU A 379 -34.84 1.16 25.02
N ASP A 380 -35.68 0.15 25.26
CA ASP A 380 -37.07 0.09 24.75
C ASP A 380 -37.94 1.19 25.37
N LEU A 381 -37.73 1.49 26.66
CA LEU A 381 -38.36 2.60 27.39
C LEU A 381 -38.11 3.97 26.74
N ILE A 382 -36.89 4.21 26.27
CA ILE A 382 -36.53 5.48 25.64
C ILE A 382 -37.29 5.65 24.32
N SER A 383 -37.50 4.55 23.58
CA SER A 383 -38.23 4.53 22.31
C SER A 383 -39.75 4.70 22.47
N SER A 384 -40.32 4.31 23.61
CA SER A 384 -41.77 4.35 23.86
C SER A 384 -42.33 5.74 24.23
N GLY A 385 -41.46 6.75 24.31
CA GLY A 385 -41.83 8.15 24.55
C GLY A 385 -41.69 8.62 25.99
N LEU A 386 -40.79 7.98 26.77
CA LEU A 386 -40.50 8.36 28.15
C LEU A 386 -40.05 9.83 28.26
N ASN A 387 -40.63 10.55 29.22
CA ASN A 387 -40.24 11.91 29.60
C ASN A 387 -39.88 11.96 31.10
N PRO A 388 -39.19 13.02 31.58
CA PRO A 388 -38.75 13.10 32.98
C PRO A 388 -39.90 13.03 34.02
N ALA A 389 -41.11 13.46 33.65
CA ALA A 389 -42.30 13.44 34.51
C ALA A 389 -43.10 12.12 34.40
N SER A 390 -42.65 11.18 33.59
CA SER A 390 -43.34 9.91 33.36
C SER A 390 -43.23 9.00 34.58
N TRP A 391 -44.33 8.35 34.93
CA TRP A 391 -44.36 7.36 36.00
C TRP A 391 -43.78 6.03 35.51
N VAL A 392 -42.79 5.53 36.24
CA VAL A 392 -42.07 4.29 35.96
C VAL A 392 -41.95 3.45 37.22
N SER A 393 -41.82 2.14 37.05
CA SER A 393 -41.55 1.23 38.16
C SER A 393 -40.59 0.13 37.72
N ASN A 394 -39.59 -0.16 38.54
CA ASN A 394 -38.73 -1.32 38.34
C ASN A 394 -39.36 -2.54 39.03
N ILE A 395 -39.49 -3.66 38.32
CA ILE A 395 -40.16 -4.88 38.77
C ILE A 395 -39.49 -5.47 40.02
N ASN A 396 -38.17 -5.33 40.13
CA ASN A 396 -37.41 -5.88 41.27
C ASN A 396 -37.51 -5.01 42.52
N GLU A 397 -37.76 -3.70 42.36
CA GLU A 397 -37.88 -2.77 43.48
C GLU A 397 -39.34 -2.54 43.89
N GLY A 398 -40.30 -2.66 42.96
CA GLY A 398 -41.72 -2.43 43.19
C GLY A 398 -42.09 -0.98 43.53
N ILE A 399 -41.16 -0.03 43.40
CA ILE A 399 -41.37 1.39 43.74
C ILE A 399 -41.83 2.14 42.49
N ILE A 400 -42.92 2.91 42.63
CA ILE A 400 -43.41 3.83 41.60
C ILE A 400 -42.78 5.20 41.84
N ARG A 401 -42.11 5.74 40.83
CA ARG A 401 -41.45 7.06 40.88
C ARG A 401 -41.49 7.74 39.53
N GLN A 402 -41.17 9.03 39.49
CA GLN A 402 -40.97 9.72 38.22
C GLN A 402 -39.62 9.33 37.62
N ALA A 403 -39.55 9.29 36.30
CA ALA A 403 -38.31 8.93 35.58
C ALA A 403 -37.12 9.85 35.92
N ALA A 404 -37.40 11.12 36.28
CA ALA A 404 -36.38 12.06 36.75
C ALA A 404 -35.76 11.69 38.11
N GLU A 405 -36.47 10.93 38.95
CA GLU A 405 -36.05 10.60 40.32
C GLU A 405 -35.27 9.28 40.40
N SER A 406 -35.21 8.51 39.30
CA SER A 406 -34.43 7.29 39.21
C SER A 406 -33.08 7.59 38.56
N SER A 407 -31.98 7.49 39.32
CA SER A 407 -30.62 7.71 38.83
C SER A 407 -30.29 6.90 37.57
N SER A 408 -30.76 5.65 37.48
CA SER A 408 -30.58 4.75 36.33
C SER A 408 -31.25 5.26 35.05
N LEU A 409 -32.40 5.92 35.16
CA LEU A 409 -33.12 6.52 34.02
C LEU A 409 -32.69 7.96 33.76
N THR A 410 -32.18 8.67 34.77
CA THR A 410 -31.70 10.04 34.60
C THR A 410 -30.50 10.09 33.66
N ASP A 411 -29.58 9.14 33.74
CA ASP A 411 -28.40 9.11 32.86
C ASP A 411 -28.77 8.75 31.41
N ALA A 412 -29.74 7.84 31.24
CA ALA A 412 -30.34 7.53 29.95
C ALA A 412 -31.12 8.73 29.34
N LEU A 413 -31.81 9.52 30.17
CA LEU A 413 -32.52 10.75 29.76
C LEU A 413 -31.57 11.94 29.51
N LYS A 414 -30.44 12.03 30.21
CA LYS A 414 -29.40 13.07 29.99
C LYS A 414 -28.68 12.91 28.66
N GLY A 415 -28.60 11.69 28.11
CA GLY A 415 -28.14 11.44 26.74
C GLY A 415 -28.97 12.15 25.64
N ARG A 416 -30.14 12.73 26.00
CA ARG A 416 -31.03 13.52 25.12
C ARG A 416 -30.78 15.03 25.17
N ILE A 417 -29.98 15.54 26.09
CA ILE A 417 -29.67 16.97 26.18
C ILE A 417 -28.33 17.21 25.50
N PRO A 418 -28.26 17.95 24.37
CA PRO A 418 -26.99 18.25 23.75
C PRO A 418 -26.12 19.02 24.77
N GLY A 419 -24.96 18.44 25.11
CA GLY A 419 -23.94 19.14 25.88
C GLY A 419 -23.52 20.43 25.16
N PRO A 420 -22.83 21.36 25.84
CA PRO A 420 -22.47 22.67 25.31
C PRO A 420 -21.37 22.65 24.23
N THR A 421 -21.07 21.50 23.64
CA THR A 421 -20.12 21.36 22.54
C THR A 421 -20.87 20.91 21.28
N LYS A 422 -20.95 21.80 20.27
CA LYS A 422 -21.39 21.42 18.92
C LYS A 422 -20.64 20.14 18.52
N PRO A 423 -21.30 19.07 18.05
CA PRO A 423 -20.58 17.91 17.54
C PRO A 423 -19.68 18.35 16.39
N GLU A 424 -18.38 18.09 16.52
CA GLU A 424 -17.46 18.16 15.40
C GLU A 424 -17.92 17.11 14.38
N ASN A 425 -18.09 17.53 13.12
CA ASN A 425 -18.58 16.70 12.00
C ASN A 425 -20.07 16.32 12.06
N VAL A 426 -20.89 17.11 11.37
CA VAL A 426 -22.32 16.85 11.11
C VAL A 426 -22.54 16.31 9.70
N CYS A 427 -23.53 15.44 9.55
CA CYS A 427 -23.94 14.86 8.28
C CYS A 427 -24.41 15.95 7.31
N PRO A 428 -23.86 16.02 6.08
CA PRO A 428 -24.20 17.04 5.10
C PRO A 428 -25.62 16.94 4.53
N LYS A 429 -26.33 15.83 4.81
CA LYS A 429 -27.65 15.52 4.24
C LYS A 429 -28.80 15.71 5.23
N CYS A 430 -28.57 15.43 6.51
CA CYS A 430 -29.61 15.47 7.54
C CYS A 430 -29.21 16.20 8.84
N ASP A 431 -28.03 16.83 8.86
CA ASP A 431 -27.49 17.60 10.00
C ASP A 431 -27.37 16.84 11.33
N GLN A 432 -27.47 15.50 11.30
CA GLN A 432 -27.24 14.65 12.46
C GLN A 432 -25.73 14.49 12.74
N PRO A 433 -25.33 14.28 13.99
CA PRO A 433 -23.92 14.00 14.33
C PRO A 433 -23.43 12.74 13.64
N LEU A 434 -22.16 12.75 13.20
CA LEU A 434 -21.48 11.57 12.69
C LEU A 434 -20.73 10.87 13.83
N SER A 435 -20.70 9.54 13.79
CA SER A 435 -19.94 8.69 14.72
C SER A 435 -18.84 7.94 13.98
N GLU A 436 -17.71 7.72 14.65
CA GLU A 436 -16.63 6.90 14.12
C GLU A 436 -16.98 5.41 14.28
N VAL A 437 -16.97 4.66 13.18
CA VAL A 437 -17.21 3.20 13.12
C VAL A 437 -16.11 2.53 12.29
N LEU A 438 -15.86 1.25 12.53
CA LEU A 438 -14.93 0.47 11.70
C LEU A 438 -15.69 -0.19 10.56
N TYR A 439 -15.29 0.10 9.33
CA TYR A 439 -15.76 -0.57 8.13
C TYR A 439 -14.57 -1.33 7.51
N GLU A 440 -14.65 -2.66 7.48
CA GLU A 440 -13.53 -3.56 7.16
C GLU A 440 -12.28 -3.26 7.98
N GLY A 441 -12.48 -2.88 9.24
CA GLY A 441 -11.39 -2.51 10.12
C GLY A 441 -10.79 -1.12 9.89
N ALA A 442 -11.29 -0.34 8.91
CA ALA A 442 -10.85 1.03 8.66
C ALA A 442 -11.80 2.04 9.34
N PRO A 443 -11.29 3.10 10.00
CA PRO A 443 -12.13 4.08 10.69
C PRO A 443 -12.85 5.00 9.70
N VAL A 444 -14.18 4.95 9.68
CA VAL A 444 -15.03 5.82 8.85
C VAL A 444 -16.06 6.55 9.71
N MET A 445 -16.54 7.70 9.23
CA MET A 445 -17.57 8.49 9.93
C MET A 445 -18.94 8.15 9.36
N LYS A 446 -19.80 7.47 10.12
CA LYS A 446 -21.13 7.03 9.67
C LYS A 446 -22.22 7.90 10.28
N CYS A 447 -23.25 8.19 9.49
CA CYS A 447 -24.49 8.76 9.97
C CYS A 447 -25.49 7.65 10.29
N HIS A 448 -25.86 7.48 11.56
CA HIS A 448 -26.85 6.47 11.94
C HIS A 448 -28.29 6.79 11.48
N TYR A 449 -28.57 8.03 11.06
CA TYR A 449 -29.90 8.42 10.58
C TYR A 449 -30.09 8.10 9.09
N CYS A 450 -29.23 8.63 8.21
CA CYS A 450 -29.36 8.43 6.77
C CYS A 450 -28.56 7.24 6.23
N GLY A 451 -27.63 6.69 7.01
CA GLY A 451 -26.73 5.61 6.60
C GLY A 451 -25.57 6.04 5.70
N GLY A 452 -25.37 7.35 5.48
CA GLY A 452 -24.25 7.86 4.70
C GLY A 452 -22.92 7.77 5.44
N ILE A 453 -21.83 7.67 4.69
CA ILE A 453 -20.47 7.45 5.19
C ILE A 453 -19.55 8.56 4.67
N ALA A 454 -18.86 9.23 5.59
CA ALA A 454 -17.73 10.10 5.30
C ALA A 454 -16.42 9.33 5.51
N SER A 455 -15.53 9.39 4.53
CA SER A 455 -14.22 8.75 4.60
C SER A 455 -13.13 9.62 3.97
N GLY A 456 -11.93 9.55 4.53
CA GLY A 456 -10.73 10.11 3.91
C GLY A 456 -10.42 9.40 2.60
N ARG A 457 -9.75 10.09 1.66
CA ARG A 457 -9.37 9.48 0.38
C ARG A 457 -8.51 8.24 0.56
N ASP A 458 -7.57 8.30 1.49
CA ASP A 458 -6.66 7.22 1.83
C ASP A 458 -7.39 6.07 2.50
N VAL A 459 -8.28 6.35 3.46
CA VAL A 459 -9.11 5.34 4.13
C VAL A 459 -10.01 4.63 3.12
N ALA A 460 -10.66 5.36 2.21
CA ALA A 460 -11.47 4.76 1.14
C ALA A 460 -10.62 3.84 0.24
N ALA A 461 -9.39 4.23 -0.10
CA ALA A 461 -8.49 3.37 -0.88
C ALA A 461 -8.12 2.08 -0.13
N ARG A 462 -7.95 2.15 1.20
CA ARG A 462 -7.69 0.97 2.06
C ARG A 462 -8.88 0.01 2.07
N VAL A 463 -10.09 0.54 2.30
CA VAL A 463 -11.34 -0.25 2.24
C VAL A 463 -11.48 -0.94 0.88
N LEU A 464 -11.26 -0.22 -0.22
CA LEU A 464 -11.35 -0.83 -1.55
C LEU A 464 -10.25 -1.86 -1.83
N ALA A 465 -9.17 -1.92 -1.05
CA ALA A 465 -8.13 -2.95 -1.19
C ALA A 465 -8.50 -4.27 -0.51
N ARG A 466 -9.42 -4.23 0.47
CA ARG A 466 -9.84 -5.33 1.36
C ARG A 466 -11.02 -6.14 0.78
N GLU A 467 -11.23 -7.34 1.34
CA GLU A 467 -12.15 -8.37 0.83
C GLU A 467 -12.83 -9.17 1.97
N ASP A 468 -12.96 -8.59 3.16
CA ASP A 468 -13.41 -9.32 4.36
C ASP A 468 -14.92 -9.52 4.40
N TYR A 469 -15.67 -8.54 3.89
CA TYR A 469 -17.12 -8.58 3.96
C TYR A 469 -17.74 -9.42 2.85
N SER A 470 -18.81 -10.11 3.22
CA SER A 470 -19.77 -10.63 2.26
C SER A 470 -20.82 -9.57 1.95
N PHE A 471 -21.15 -9.42 0.67
CA PHE A 471 -22.16 -8.46 0.23
C PHE A 471 -23.55 -9.06 0.32
N HIS A 472 -24.53 -8.25 0.73
CA HIS A 472 -25.94 -8.61 0.56
C HIS A 472 -26.28 -8.80 -0.92
N VAL A 473 -27.18 -9.74 -1.20
CA VAL A 473 -27.62 -10.07 -2.58
C VAL A 473 -28.16 -8.83 -3.29
N GLU A 474 -28.89 -7.97 -2.58
CA GLU A 474 -29.42 -6.71 -3.11
C GLU A 474 -28.33 -5.77 -3.63
N THR A 475 -27.22 -5.63 -2.88
CA THR A 475 -26.07 -4.80 -3.27
C THR A 475 -25.48 -5.27 -4.59
N ALA A 476 -25.31 -6.59 -4.75
CA ALA A 476 -24.79 -7.18 -5.98
C ALA A 476 -25.71 -6.89 -7.19
N VAL A 477 -27.02 -7.06 -7.02
CA VAL A 477 -28.02 -6.80 -8.08
C VAL A 477 -28.00 -5.33 -8.51
N VAL A 478 -27.99 -4.41 -7.55
CA VAL A 478 -27.94 -2.96 -7.83
C VAL A 478 -26.63 -2.59 -8.54
N ALA A 479 -25.51 -3.10 -8.06
CA ALA A 479 -24.19 -2.85 -8.64
C ALA A 479 -24.11 -3.30 -10.11
N GLU A 480 -24.62 -4.49 -10.42
CA GLU A 480 -24.64 -5.03 -11.78
C GLU A 480 -25.56 -4.24 -12.71
N ALA A 481 -26.74 -3.85 -12.24
CA ALA A 481 -27.66 -3.01 -13.00
C ALA A 481 -27.05 -1.64 -13.33
N LEU A 482 -26.34 -1.05 -12.37
CA LEU A 482 -25.65 0.23 -12.51
C LEU A 482 -24.49 0.17 -13.51
N MET A 483 -23.70 -0.91 -13.50
CA MET A 483 -22.67 -1.14 -14.52
C MET A 483 -23.27 -1.27 -15.92
N LYS A 484 -24.36 -2.01 -16.08
CA LYS A 484 -25.00 -2.25 -17.39
C LYS A 484 -25.59 -0.97 -17.98
N SER A 485 -26.21 -0.12 -17.15
CA SER A 485 -26.81 1.13 -17.60
C SER A 485 -25.78 2.20 -17.94
N HIS A 486 -24.64 2.23 -17.25
CA HIS A 486 -23.59 3.23 -17.48
C HIS A 486 -23.03 3.20 -18.91
N TRP A 487 -22.76 2.01 -19.45
CA TRP A 487 -22.27 1.88 -20.83
C TRP A 487 -23.32 2.17 -21.90
N ALA A 488 -24.60 2.20 -21.54
CA ALA A 488 -25.71 2.45 -22.45
C ALA A 488 -26.17 3.92 -22.47
N ALA A 489 -25.72 4.75 -21.52
CA ALA A 489 -26.17 6.13 -21.33
C ALA A 489 -25.05 7.15 -21.58
N ASN A 490 -25.44 8.37 -21.98
CA ASN A 490 -24.51 9.50 -21.98
C ASN A 490 -24.10 9.84 -20.54
N PRO A 491 -22.83 10.20 -20.29
CA PRO A 491 -22.39 10.54 -18.94
C PRO A 491 -23.17 11.76 -18.42
N PRO A 492 -23.69 11.72 -17.18
CA PRO A 492 -24.43 12.84 -16.62
C PRO A 492 -23.54 14.07 -16.48
N ASN A 493 -24.11 15.25 -16.76
CA ASN A 493 -23.40 16.52 -16.60
C ASN A 493 -23.36 16.93 -15.12
N PHE A 494 -22.37 16.44 -14.39
CA PHE A 494 -22.20 16.75 -12.97
C PHE A 494 -21.92 18.23 -12.69
N PHE A 495 -21.43 18.99 -13.68
CA PHE A 495 -21.19 20.44 -13.53
C PHE A 495 -22.48 21.26 -13.43
N ALA A 496 -23.61 20.70 -13.91
CA ALA A 496 -24.92 21.35 -13.82
C ALA A 496 -25.58 21.20 -12.43
N VAL A 497 -25.00 20.42 -11.52
CA VAL A 497 -25.55 20.20 -10.17
C VAL A 497 -25.26 21.42 -9.28
N THR A 498 -26.32 22.16 -8.94
CA THR A 498 -26.24 23.38 -8.10
C THR A 498 -26.26 23.07 -6.60
N ASP A 499 -26.96 22.02 -6.18
CA ASP A 499 -27.05 21.60 -4.77
C ASP A 499 -25.87 20.72 -4.37
N ARG A 500 -24.73 21.37 -4.11
CA ARG A 500 -23.52 20.70 -3.62
C ARG A 500 -23.56 20.51 -2.11
N LEU A 501 -23.23 19.30 -1.67
CA LEU A 501 -23.05 18.96 -0.26
C LEU A 501 -21.91 19.77 0.37
N THR A 502 -22.02 20.01 1.67
CA THR A 502 -21.02 20.73 2.45
C THR A 502 -20.14 19.74 3.19
N CYS A 503 -18.81 19.79 3.01
CA CYS A 503 -17.89 18.84 3.62
C CYS A 503 -18.05 18.81 5.16
N PRO A 504 -18.25 17.62 5.77
CA PRO A 504 -18.43 17.51 7.21
C PRO A 504 -17.21 18.00 8.00
N VAL A 505 -16.01 17.82 7.42
CA VAL A 505 -14.70 18.16 8.00
C VAL A 505 -14.35 19.64 7.81
N CYS A 506 -14.22 20.10 6.56
CA CYS A 506 -13.67 21.44 6.26
C CYS A 506 -14.71 22.49 5.83
N LYS A 507 -15.99 22.11 5.80
CA LYS A 507 -17.14 22.97 5.43
C LYS A 507 -17.14 23.57 4.02
N ASN A 508 -16.26 23.11 3.12
CA ASN A 508 -16.28 23.53 1.71
C ASN A 508 -17.30 22.74 0.89
N LYS A 509 -17.74 23.30 -0.23
CA LYS A 509 -18.61 22.58 -1.17
C LYS A 509 -17.87 21.38 -1.79
N MET A 510 -18.60 20.28 -1.93
CA MET A 510 -18.10 19.02 -2.48
C MET A 510 -18.51 18.93 -3.95
N ASP A 511 -17.60 18.42 -4.77
CA ASP A 511 -17.85 18.20 -6.18
C ASP A 511 -18.35 16.78 -6.39
N ARG A 512 -19.42 16.67 -7.16
CA ARG A 512 -20.04 15.39 -7.50
C ARG A 512 -19.38 14.82 -8.76
N GLY A 513 -19.13 13.52 -8.75
CA GLY A 513 -18.63 12.82 -9.93
C GLY A 513 -18.49 11.33 -9.68
N PHE A 514 -18.09 10.58 -10.70
CA PHE A 514 -17.78 9.16 -10.51
C PHE A 514 -16.51 8.97 -9.69
N PHE A 515 -16.45 7.89 -8.90
CA PHE A 515 -15.22 7.52 -8.20
C PHE A 515 -14.07 7.29 -9.18
N THR A 516 -14.34 6.56 -10.26
CA THR A 516 -13.45 6.34 -11.41
C THR A 516 -14.33 6.08 -12.63
N TYR A 517 -13.92 6.47 -13.84
CA TYR A 517 -14.71 6.27 -15.06
C TYR A 517 -15.13 4.80 -15.31
N GLY A 518 -14.29 3.83 -14.91
CA GLY A 518 -14.62 2.40 -15.01
C GLY A 518 -15.52 1.86 -13.89
N LEU A 519 -15.84 2.64 -12.86
CA LEU A 519 -16.66 2.27 -11.72
C LEU A 519 -17.71 3.38 -11.49
N PRO A 520 -18.90 3.27 -12.10
CA PRO A 520 -19.83 4.38 -12.22
C PRO A 520 -20.65 4.67 -10.95
N VAL A 521 -20.01 4.56 -9.80
CA VAL A 521 -20.58 4.98 -8.51
C VAL A 521 -20.35 6.48 -8.37
N VAL A 522 -21.44 7.21 -8.25
CA VAL A 522 -21.41 8.65 -8.01
C VAL A 522 -20.99 8.87 -6.57
N ILE A 523 -20.07 9.80 -6.34
CA ILE A 523 -19.61 10.21 -5.02
C ILE A 523 -19.53 11.72 -4.96
N ASP A 524 -19.59 12.27 -3.75
CA ASP A 524 -19.28 13.67 -3.50
C ASP A 524 -17.87 13.75 -2.91
N ARG A 525 -16.97 14.54 -3.51
CA ARG A 525 -15.56 14.68 -3.10
C ARG A 525 -15.23 16.14 -2.78
N CYS A 526 -14.64 16.37 -1.62
CA CYS A 526 -14.15 17.69 -1.26
C CYS A 526 -12.79 17.96 -1.94
N VAL A 527 -12.69 19.02 -2.74
CA VAL A 527 -11.43 19.42 -3.40
C VAL A 527 -10.38 19.88 -2.39
N LYS A 528 -10.80 20.57 -1.32
CA LYS A 528 -9.88 21.14 -0.34
C LYS A 528 -9.17 20.11 0.55
N CYS A 529 -9.92 19.23 1.22
CA CYS A 529 -9.35 18.25 2.14
C CYS A 529 -9.33 16.81 1.61
N GLY A 530 -9.89 16.55 0.43
CA GLY A 530 -9.92 15.22 -0.16
C GLY A 530 -10.95 14.25 0.44
N ASN A 531 -11.71 14.65 1.47
CA ASN A 531 -12.75 13.82 2.09
C ASN A 531 -13.84 13.46 1.07
N ILE A 532 -14.31 12.21 1.13
CA ILE A 532 -15.33 11.65 0.26
C ILE A 532 -16.59 11.39 1.09
N TRP A 533 -17.74 11.72 0.54
CA TRP A 533 -19.04 11.34 1.06
C TRP A 533 -19.65 10.29 0.15
N PHE A 534 -20.08 9.19 0.76
CA PHE A 534 -20.82 8.10 0.15
C PHE A 534 -22.23 8.14 0.73
N ASP A 535 -23.23 8.22 -0.14
CA ASP A 535 -24.61 7.96 0.27
C ASP A 535 -24.78 6.48 0.64
N LYS A 536 -25.90 6.18 1.32
CA LYS A 536 -26.19 4.84 1.83
C LYS A 536 -26.07 3.78 0.72
N GLY A 537 -25.18 2.80 0.92
CA GLY A 537 -24.96 1.70 -0.02
C GLY A 537 -23.91 1.97 -1.10
N GLU A 538 -23.47 3.22 -1.30
CA GLU A 538 -22.53 3.54 -2.38
C GLU A 538 -21.13 2.96 -2.16
N LEU A 539 -20.64 2.97 -0.91
CA LEU A 539 -19.34 2.40 -0.56
C LEU A 539 -19.34 0.88 -0.78
N GLU A 540 -20.41 0.21 -0.37
CA GLU A 540 -20.63 -1.23 -0.53
C GLU A 540 -20.69 -1.62 -2.01
N ILE A 541 -21.44 -0.86 -2.82
CA ILE A 541 -21.54 -1.07 -4.28
C ILE A 541 -20.17 -0.88 -4.94
N LEU A 542 -19.44 0.18 -4.57
CA LEU A 542 -18.13 0.49 -5.11
C LEU A 542 -17.13 -0.63 -4.79
N GLN A 543 -17.14 -1.13 -3.56
CA GLN A 543 -16.30 -2.22 -3.14
C GLN A 543 -16.63 -3.51 -3.90
N TYR A 544 -17.92 -3.88 -3.99
CA TYR A 544 -18.36 -5.06 -4.75
C TYR A 544 -17.87 -5.03 -6.20
N LEU A 545 -18.04 -3.90 -6.89
CA LEU A 545 -17.58 -3.74 -8.27
C LEU A 545 -16.05 -3.81 -8.38
N THR A 546 -15.34 -3.25 -7.41
CA THR A 546 -13.87 -3.31 -7.35
C THR A 546 -13.37 -4.74 -7.19
N GLU A 547 -13.95 -5.51 -6.26
CA GLU A 547 -13.63 -6.92 -6.05
C GLU A 547 -13.95 -7.77 -7.28
N LYS A 548 -15.11 -7.55 -7.89
CA LYS A 548 -15.52 -8.28 -9.10
C LYS A 548 -14.55 -8.03 -10.27
N ASN A 549 -14.19 -6.78 -10.52
CA ASN A 549 -13.23 -6.42 -11.57
C ASN A 549 -11.84 -7.04 -11.31
N ARG A 550 -11.40 -7.10 -10.04
CA ARG A 550 -10.17 -7.82 -9.67
C ARG A 550 -10.29 -9.32 -9.89
N GLY A 551 -11.38 -9.95 -9.44
CA GLY A 551 -11.63 -11.38 -9.60
C GLY A 551 -11.60 -11.83 -11.06
N THR A 552 -12.16 -11.02 -11.98
CA THR A 552 -12.09 -11.28 -13.43
C THR A 552 -10.67 -11.16 -14.01
N SER A 553 -9.79 -10.37 -13.40
CA SER A 553 -8.37 -10.28 -13.79
C SER A 553 -7.54 -11.45 -13.26
N TYR A 554 -7.84 -11.95 -12.07
CA TYR A 554 -7.14 -13.09 -11.47
C TYR A 554 -7.52 -14.44 -12.09
N TYR A 555 -8.79 -14.64 -12.45
CA TYR A 555 -9.26 -15.90 -13.06
C TYR A 555 -9.02 -16.00 -14.57
N LYS A 556 -8.70 -14.90 -15.27
CA LYS A 556 -8.24 -14.97 -16.67
C LYS A 556 -6.80 -15.49 -16.81
N ARG A 557 -6.01 -15.57 -15.72
CA ARG A 557 -4.77 -16.37 -15.68
C ARG A 557 -5.11 -17.84 -15.45
N ASP A 558 -5.83 -18.41 -16.41
CA ASP A 558 -6.08 -19.82 -16.48
C ASP A 558 -4.79 -20.53 -16.94
N VAL A 559 -4.06 -21.09 -15.96
CA VAL A 559 -2.83 -21.89 -16.18
C VAL A 559 -3.20 -23.34 -16.57
N SER A 560 -4.46 -23.59 -16.97
CA SER A 560 -4.87 -24.89 -17.53
C SER A 560 -4.33 -25.16 -18.93
N LYS A 561 -3.60 -24.22 -19.56
CA LYS A 561 -2.78 -24.59 -20.71
C LYS A 561 -1.50 -25.28 -20.23
N PRO A 562 -1.32 -26.59 -20.52
CA PRO A 562 0.00 -27.18 -20.40
C PRO A 562 0.96 -26.39 -21.31
N LEU A 563 2.18 -26.17 -20.83
CA LEU A 563 3.29 -25.74 -21.67
C LEU A 563 3.57 -26.84 -22.71
N GLU A 564 2.79 -26.86 -23.78
CA GLU A 564 3.13 -27.56 -25.02
C GLU A 564 3.75 -26.57 -26.00
N LYS A 565 5.07 -26.39 -25.86
CA LYS A 565 6.11 -26.60 -26.88
C LYS A 565 7.36 -25.79 -26.59
#